data_AF-A0A932M4N9-F1
#
_entry.id   AF-A0A932M4N9-F1
#
_cell.length_a   1.000
_cell.length_b   1.000
_cell.length_c   1.000
_cell.angle_alpha   90.00
_cell.angle_beta   90.00
_cell.angle_gamma   90.00
#
_symmetry.space_group_name_H-M   'P 1'
#
loop_
_entity.id
_entity.type
_entity.pdbx_description
1 polymer ?
#
loop_
_entity_poly.entity_id
_entity_poly.type
_entity_poly.pdbx_seq_one_letter_code
_entity_poly.pdbx_strand_id
1 'polypeptide(L)'
;MSEQPSEPRSAAGATELLSAVRFQEELRRVACFGSRVLVGDPLAAAVRKITQNPAFTQSRLLARILSALTYQEGDFRRAEVSALDSDTLSLVITLMDAYAAGTSAREKWIGAVDEVQATLLGAQ
;
A
#
# COMPACT_ATOMS: atom_id res chain seq x y z
N MET A 1 -10.18 22.58 46.64
CA MET A 1 -9.20 21.52 46.36
C MET A 1 -9.45 21.07 44.94
N SER A 2 -8.42 21.15 44.11
CA SER A 2 -8.44 20.82 42.69
C SER A 2 -8.33 19.32 42.52
N GLU A 3 -9.23 18.70 41.78
CA GLU A 3 -9.04 17.33 41.29
C GLU A 3 -9.22 17.34 39.77
N GLN A 4 -8.12 17.02 39.09
CA GLN A 4 -7.91 17.11 37.65
C GLN A 4 -8.80 16.10 36.91
N PRO A 5 -9.35 16.44 35.73
CA PRO A 5 -9.86 15.43 34.83
C PRO A 5 -8.66 14.61 34.30
N SER A 6 -8.65 13.33 34.65
CA SER A 6 -7.75 12.36 34.04
C SER A 6 -8.19 12.16 32.59
N GLU A 7 -7.49 12.78 31.65
CA GLU A 7 -7.62 12.46 30.24
C GLU A 7 -7.22 10.99 30.03
N PRO A 8 -8.08 10.14 29.45
CA PRO A 8 -7.63 8.83 29.01
C PRO A 8 -6.68 9.03 27.83
N ARG A 9 -5.39 8.86 28.15
CA ARG A 9 -4.25 8.74 27.25
C ARG A 9 -4.66 8.00 25.98
N SER A 10 -4.69 8.77 24.91
CA SER A 10 -5.17 8.39 23.58
C SER A 10 -4.57 7.05 23.12
N ALA A 11 -5.41 6.03 23.07
CA ALA A 11 -5.16 4.77 22.36
C ALA A 11 -5.30 4.93 20.82
N ALA A 12 -5.12 6.15 20.31
CA ALA A 12 -5.45 6.52 18.93
C ALA A 12 -4.50 5.98 17.85
N GLY A 13 -3.40 5.31 18.22
CA GLY A 13 -2.42 4.83 17.25
C GLY A 13 -2.81 3.55 16.49
N ALA A 14 -3.68 2.70 17.05
CA ALA A 14 -3.91 1.33 16.54
C ALA A 14 -5.19 1.15 15.70
N THR A 15 -6.13 2.09 15.79
CA THR A 15 -7.45 2.02 15.13
C THR A 15 -7.69 3.10 14.09
N GLU A 16 -6.68 3.92 13.79
CA GLU A 16 -6.82 4.95 12.74
C GLU A 16 -6.87 4.27 11.37
N LEU A 17 -8.09 4.16 10.85
CA LEU A 17 -8.40 3.72 9.49
C LEU A 17 -8.27 4.93 8.56
N LEU A 18 -7.50 4.77 7.50
CA LEU A 18 -7.21 5.77 6.49
C LEU A 18 -7.87 5.35 5.18
N SER A 19 -8.45 6.32 4.46
CA SER A 19 -8.85 6.11 3.07
C SER A 19 -7.63 5.88 2.18
N ALA A 20 -7.83 5.27 1.01
CA ALA A 20 -6.78 5.07 0.01
C ALA A 20 -5.95 6.34 -0.27
N VAL A 21 -6.60 7.50 -0.41
CA VAL A 21 -5.92 8.78 -0.66
C VAL A 21 -5.05 9.19 0.53
N ARG A 22 -5.56 9.12 1.77
CA ARG A 22 -4.78 9.46 2.97
C ARG A 22 -3.63 8.50 3.21
N PHE A 23 -3.84 7.21 2.93
CA PHE A 23 -2.78 6.21 3.04
C PHE A 23 -1.64 6.48 2.05
N GLN A 24 -1.97 6.83 0.81
CA GLN A 24 -1.00 7.24 -0.22
C GLN A 24 -0.19 8.48 0.19
N GLU A 25 -0.82 9.47 0.83
CA GLU A 25 -0.12 10.64 1.37
C GLU A 25 0.89 10.25 2.47
N GLU A 26 0.50 9.37 3.40
CA GLU A 26 1.40 8.89 4.46
C GLU A 26 2.58 8.07 3.90
N LEU A 27 2.32 7.20 2.90
CA LEU A 27 3.39 6.47 2.21
C LEU A 27 4.43 7.42 1.59
N ARG A 28 3.98 8.49 0.93
CA ARG A 28 4.88 9.51 0.35
C ARG A 28 5.68 10.23 1.42
N ARG A 29 5.07 10.56 2.56
CA ARG A 29 5.77 11.20 3.69
C ARG A 29 6.90 10.32 4.22
N VAL A 30 6.66 9.02 4.40
CA VAL A 30 7.68 8.09 4.90
C VAL A 30 8.78 7.86 3.84
N ALA A 31 8.39 7.70 2.58
CA ALA A 31 9.34 7.46 1.49
C ALA A 31 10.23 8.66 1.15
N CYS A 32 9.82 9.89 1.48
CA CYS A 32 10.62 11.10 1.25
C CYS A 32 12.00 11.05 1.94
N PHE A 33 12.15 10.19 2.95
CA PHE A 33 13.40 10.00 3.69
C PHE A 33 14.23 8.79 3.22
N GLY A 34 13.75 8.04 2.21
CA GLY A 34 14.39 6.82 1.70
C GLY A 34 15.12 7.01 0.38
N SER A 35 16.18 6.23 0.16
CA SER A 35 16.85 6.13 -1.15
C SER A 35 15.92 5.44 -2.15
N ARG A 36 15.63 6.10 -3.28
CA ARG A 36 14.68 5.61 -4.27
C ARG A 36 15.36 4.62 -5.23
N VAL A 37 14.93 3.36 -5.22
CA VAL A 37 15.33 2.39 -6.25
C VAL A 37 14.44 2.57 -7.48
N LEU A 38 15.05 2.80 -8.64
CA LEU A 38 14.35 2.86 -9.92
C LEU A 38 13.94 1.45 -10.34
N VAL A 39 12.64 1.17 -10.36
CA VAL A 39 12.08 -0.08 -10.87
C VAL A 39 11.61 0.16 -12.32
N GLY A 40 12.15 -0.61 -13.27
CA GLY A 40 11.87 -0.41 -14.70
C GLY A 40 10.39 -0.60 -15.09
N ASP A 41 9.78 -1.73 -14.70
CA ASP A 41 8.32 -1.92 -14.77
C ASP A 41 7.79 -2.19 -13.34
N PRO A 42 7.31 -1.15 -12.64
CA PRO A 42 6.85 -1.30 -11.26
C PRO A 42 5.57 -2.15 -11.15
N LEU A 43 4.72 -2.15 -12.18
CA LEU A 43 3.50 -2.95 -12.20
C LEU A 43 3.83 -4.43 -12.30
N ALA A 44 4.67 -4.82 -13.26
CA ALA A 44 5.11 -6.20 -13.40
C ALA A 44 5.92 -6.67 -12.18
N ALA A 45 6.72 -5.80 -11.57
CA ALA A 45 7.45 -6.11 -10.35
C ALA A 45 6.52 -6.35 -9.15
N ALA A 46 5.46 -5.55 -8.99
CA ALA A 46 4.47 -5.73 -7.93
C ALA A 46 3.71 -7.05 -8.10
N VAL A 47 3.21 -7.35 -9.31
CA VAL A 47 2.53 -8.61 -9.62
C VAL A 47 3.43 -9.79 -9.28
N ARG A 48 4.67 -9.81 -9.80
CA ARG A 48 5.64 -10.87 -9.51
C ARG A 48 5.92 -11.04 -8.01
N LYS A 49 6.09 -9.95 -7.26
CA LYS A 49 6.34 -10.04 -5.81
C LYS A 49 5.18 -10.71 -5.08
N ILE A 50 3.95 -10.39 -5.48
CA ILE A 50 2.75 -10.98 -4.90
C ILE A 50 2.61 -12.44 -5.27
N THR A 51 2.77 -12.78 -6.56
CA THR A 51 2.59 -14.16 -7.04
C THR A 51 3.63 -15.12 -6.49
N GLN A 52 4.85 -14.64 -6.20
CA GLN A 52 5.90 -15.44 -5.57
C GLN A 52 5.61 -15.76 -4.09
N ASN A 53 4.93 -14.87 -3.36
CA ASN A 53 4.70 -15.02 -1.92
C ASN A 53 3.26 -14.62 -1.52
N PRO A 54 2.20 -15.26 -2.03
CA PRO A 54 0.82 -14.79 -1.87
C PRO A 54 0.28 -14.91 -0.44
N ALA A 55 0.84 -15.81 0.37
CA ALA A 55 0.48 -15.97 1.78
C ALA A 55 1.09 -14.88 2.70
N PHE A 56 2.07 -14.11 2.23
CA PHE A 56 2.74 -13.10 3.06
C PHE A 56 1.85 -11.87 3.25
N THR A 57 1.82 -11.35 4.48
CA THR A 57 1.07 -10.14 4.84
C THR A 57 1.43 -8.94 3.95
N GLN A 58 2.72 -8.76 3.66
CA GLN A 58 3.19 -7.69 2.78
C GLN A 58 2.67 -7.82 1.34
N SER A 59 2.61 -9.04 0.79
CA SER A 59 2.05 -9.29 -0.54
C SER A 59 0.56 -8.97 -0.60
N ARG A 60 -0.18 -9.35 0.45
CA ARG A 60 -1.62 -9.03 0.57
C ARG A 60 -1.86 -7.53 0.71
N LEU A 61 -1.01 -6.83 1.46
CA LEU A 61 -1.05 -5.37 1.56
C LEU A 61 -0.72 -4.72 0.21
N LEU A 62 0.32 -5.18 -0.48
CA LEU A 62 0.69 -4.68 -1.81
C LEU A 62 -0.43 -4.90 -2.84
N ALA A 63 -1.12 -6.04 -2.79
CA ALA A 63 -2.30 -6.30 -3.61
C ALA A 63 -3.45 -5.32 -3.33
N ARG A 64 -3.74 -5.06 -2.05
CA ARG A 64 -4.76 -4.06 -1.66
C ARG A 64 -4.39 -2.66 -2.15
N ILE A 65 -3.11 -2.28 -2.05
CA ILE A 65 -2.62 -1.00 -2.60
C ILE A 65 -2.80 -0.94 -4.12
N LEU A 66 -2.48 -2.03 -4.84
CA LEU A 66 -2.66 -2.10 -6.28
C LEU A 66 -4.14 -1.95 -6.68
N SER A 67 -5.05 -2.64 -6.01
CA SER A 67 -6.50 -2.47 -6.21
C SER A 67 -6.96 -1.05 -5.88
N ALA A 68 -6.46 -0.46 -4.79
CA ALA A 68 -6.79 0.90 -4.40
C ALA A 68 -6.31 1.96 -5.38
N LEU A 69 -5.17 1.75 -6.05
CA LEU A 69 -4.72 2.65 -7.12
C LEU A 69 -5.65 2.57 -8.34
N THR A 70 -6.07 1.36 -8.73
CA THR A 70 -6.90 1.15 -9.92
C THR A 70 -8.34 1.64 -9.73
N TYR A 71 -8.93 1.42 -8.56
CA TYR A 71 -10.34 1.69 -8.29
C TYR A 71 -10.59 2.88 -7.35
N GLN A 72 -9.55 3.45 -6.74
CA GLN A 72 -9.64 4.53 -5.74
C GLN A 72 -10.43 4.17 -4.47
N GLU A 73 -10.43 2.89 -4.11
CA GLU A 73 -11.19 2.35 -2.99
C GLU A 73 -10.31 1.59 -2.02
N GLY A 74 -10.80 1.42 -0.79
CA GLY A 74 -10.15 0.60 0.23
C GLY A 74 -9.75 1.39 1.47
N ASP A 75 -9.79 0.66 2.58
CA ASP A 75 -9.43 1.13 3.90
C ASP A 75 -8.10 0.54 4.33
N PHE A 76 -7.24 1.36 4.91
CA PHE A 76 -5.91 0.97 5.35
C PHE A 76 -5.68 1.39 6.80
N ARG A 77 -4.96 0.60 7.57
CA ARG A 77 -4.54 1.00 8.91
C ARG A 77 -3.27 1.82 8.79
N ARG A 78 -3.15 2.89 9.57
CA ARG A 78 -1.90 3.67 9.60
C ARG A 78 -0.66 2.83 9.91
N ALA A 79 -0.80 1.83 10.79
CA ALA A 79 0.27 0.89 11.12
C ALA A 79 0.77 0.04 9.92
N GLU A 80 -0.04 -0.12 8.87
CA GLU A 80 0.37 -0.82 7.65
C GLU A 80 1.47 -0.07 6.88
N VAL A 81 1.60 1.25 7.07
CA VAL A 81 2.69 2.04 6.48
C VAL A 81 4.05 1.55 7.00
N SER A 82 4.16 1.28 8.31
CA SER A 82 5.38 0.75 8.92
C SER A 82 5.62 -0.74 8.68
N ALA A 83 4.64 -1.47 8.13
CA ALA A 83 4.78 -2.90 7.82
C ALA A 83 5.50 -3.15 6.49
N LEU A 84 5.64 -2.12 5.66
CA LEU A 84 6.38 -2.18 4.40
C LEU A 84 7.88 -2.02 4.69
N ASP A 85 8.67 -2.99 4.24
CA ASP A 85 10.12 -2.83 4.16
C ASP A 85 10.50 -1.74 3.13
N SER A 86 11.76 -1.29 3.17
CA SER A 86 12.26 -0.22 2.29
C SER A 86 12.09 -0.50 0.80
N ASP A 87 12.23 -1.77 0.40
CA ASP A 87 12.18 -2.16 -1.01
C ASP A 87 10.74 -2.18 -1.48
N THR A 88 9.83 -2.72 -0.67
CA THR A 88 8.38 -2.72 -0.95
C THR A 88 7.83 -1.30 -0.93
N LEU A 89 8.26 -0.45 0.01
CA LEU A 89 7.88 0.97 0.03
C LEU A 89 8.36 1.70 -1.23
N SER A 90 9.62 1.50 -1.64
CA SER A 90 10.17 2.09 -2.87
C SER A 90 9.41 1.63 -4.12
N LEU A 91 9.05 0.34 -4.17
CA LEU A 91 8.23 -0.21 -5.24
C LEU A 91 6.84 0.43 -5.27
N VAL A 92 6.16 0.54 -4.14
CA VAL A 92 4.83 1.18 -4.03
C VAL A 92 4.87 2.62 -4.50
N ILE A 93 5.89 3.39 -4.12
CA ILE A 93 6.01 4.80 -4.54
C ILE A 93 6.28 4.91 -6.04
N THR A 94 7.10 4.03 -6.60
CA THR A 94 7.33 3.97 -8.05
C THR A 94 6.07 3.54 -8.80
N LEU A 95 5.27 2.65 -8.22
CA LEU A 95 3.98 2.23 -8.76
C LEU A 95 2.98 3.40 -8.77
N MET A 96 2.88 4.14 -7.67
CA MET A 96 2.03 5.34 -7.55
C MET A 96 2.39 6.40 -8.59
N ASP A 97 3.69 6.66 -8.78
CA ASP A 97 4.15 7.64 -9.76
C ASP A 97 3.92 7.16 -11.20
N ALA A 98 4.13 5.88 -11.48
CA ALA A 98 3.83 5.29 -12.80
C ALA A 98 2.33 5.37 -13.12
N TYR A 99 1.47 5.10 -12.15
CA TYR A 99 0.01 5.25 -12.30
C TYR A 99 -0.36 6.71 -12.57
N ALA A 100 0.13 7.65 -11.76
CA ALA A 100 -0.16 9.07 -11.90
C ALA A 100 0.37 9.67 -13.22
N ALA A 101 1.52 9.21 -13.70
CA ALA A 101 2.09 9.61 -14.98
C ALA A 101 1.39 8.96 -16.20
N GLY A 102 0.46 8.02 -15.98
CA GLY A 102 -0.27 7.35 -17.05
C GLY A 102 0.64 6.51 -17.96
N THR A 103 1.74 5.96 -17.44
CA THR A 103 2.75 5.23 -18.23
C THR A 103 2.25 3.90 -18.79
N SER A 104 1.11 3.42 -18.32
CA SER A 104 0.46 2.19 -18.78
C SER A 104 -1.05 2.42 -18.89
N ALA A 105 -1.66 1.79 -19.91
CA ALA A 105 -3.10 1.84 -20.14
C ALA A 105 -3.87 1.25 -18.94
N ARG A 106 -5.06 1.79 -18.66
CA ARG A 106 -5.89 1.38 -17.51
C ARG A 106 -6.23 -0.11 -17.55
N GLU A 107 -6.43 -0.67 -18.73
CA GLU A 107 -6.71 -2.10 -18.94
C GLU A 107 -5.57 -2.99 -18.44
N LYS A 108 -4.31 -2.55 -18.59
CA LYS A 108 -3.15 -3.26 -18.05
C LYS A 108 -3.17 -3.30 -16.52
N TRP A 109 -3.61 -2.21 -15.87
CA TRP A 109 -3.76 -2.15 -14.42
C TRP A 109 -4.89 -3.03 -13.91
N ILE A 110 -6.03 -3.05 -14.61
CA ILE A 110 -7.16 -3.92 -14.28
C ILE A 110 -6.73 -5.39 -14.40
N GLY A 111 -6.13 -5.77 -15.52
CA GLY A 111 -5.65 -7.15 -15.73
C GLY A 111 -4.63 -7.59 -14.68
N ALA A 112 -3.73 -6.69 -14.26
CA ALA A 112 -2.78 -6.96 -13.19
C ALA A 112 -3.47 -7.16 -11.81
N VAL A 113 -4.51 -6.39 -11.52
CA VAL A 113 -5.31 -6.60 -10.30
C VAL A 113 -6.02 -7.95 -10.36
N ASP A 114 -6.66 -8.29 -11.48
CA ASP A 114 -7.38 -9.54 -11.63
C ASP A 114 -6.46 -10.76 -11.48
N GLU A 115 -5.27 -10.72 -12.08
CA GLU A 115 -4.23 -11.76 -11.94
C GLU A 115 -3.81 -11.94 -10.47
N VAL A 116 -3.55 -10.83 -9.78
CA VAL A 116 -3.15 -10.84 -8.37
C VAL A 116 -4.27 -11.41 -7.50
N GLN A 117 -5.52 -10.98 -7.71
CA GLN A 117 -6.66 -11.48 -6.94
C GLN A 117 -6.89 -12.98 -7.16
N ALA A 118 -6.78 -13.46 -8.41
CA ALA A 118 -6.84 -14.89 -8.70
C ALA A 118 -5.73 -15.68 -7.98
N THR A 119 -4.51 -15.14 -7.94
CA THR A 119 -3.39 -15.75 -7.24
C THR A 119 -3.62 -15.81 -5.73
N LEU A 120 -4.16 -14.74 -5.14
CA LEU A 120 -4.47 -14.70 -3.71
C LEU A 120 -5.60 -15.66 -3.34
N LEU A 121 -6.60 -15.85 -4.20
CA LEU A 121 -7.69 -16.81 -3.99
C LEU A 121 -7.20 -18.26 -4.04
N GLY A 122 -6.27 -18.58 -4.94
CA GLY A 122 -5.67 -19.91 -5.04
C GLY A 122 -4.70 -20.26 -3.91
N ALA A 123 -4.28 -19.28 -3.11
CA ALA A 123 -3.32 -19.43 -2.01
C ALA A 123 -3.98 -19.40 -0.60
N GLN A 124 -5.31 -19.52 -0.52
CA GLN A 124 -6.06 -19.57 0.74
C GLN A 124 -6.10 -20.96 1.35
#